data_AF-A0A925UJ56-F1
#
_entry.id   AF-A0A925UJ56-F1
#
_cell.length_a   1.000
_cell.length_b   1.000
_cell.length_c   1.000
_cell.angle_alpha   90.00
_cell.angle_beta   90.00
_cell.angle_gamma   90.00
#
_symmetry.space_group_name_H-M   'P 1'
#
loop_
_entity.id
_entity.type
_entity.pdbx_description
1 polymer ?
#
loop_
_entity_poly.entity_id
_entity_poly.type
_entity_poly.pdbx_seq_one_letter_code
_entity_poly.pdbx_strand_id
1 'polypeptide(L)'
;MSLYLLPIAYTVFVWWFATGVILYLNGLPRWTHPWTMLAATVLLGLALVGLAATRDDTRVSGAYLAFTCAVGVWAWQEVAFLLGYVTGPRRIPCDPEASGWRRAALAFQTIAHHEIALLVLAASVLALTWGEPNQTGWWTFAVLWAMRQSAKLNVFLGVRNVGENFLPPHIA
;
A
#
# COMPACT_ATOMS: atom_id res chain seq x y z
N MET A 1 4.27 31.26 -5.06
CA MET A 1 4.08 30.09 -5.96
C MET A 1 5.09 28.96 -5.73
N SER A 2 6.37 29.22 -5.46
CA SER A 2 7.38 28.17 -5.19
C SER A 2 7.10 27.29 -3.95
N LEU A 3 6.47 27.85 -2.91
CA LEU A 3 6.12 27.15 -1.67
C LEU A 3 5.24 25.90 -1.84
N TYR A 4 4.39 25.85 -2.88
CA TYR A 4 3.51 24.70 -3.15
C TYR A 4 4.01 23.80 -4.27
N LEU A 5 4.89 24.31 -5.14
CA LEU A 5 5.45 23.58 -6.27
C LEU A 5 6.37 22.45 -5.80
N LEU A 6 7.16 22.72 -4.75
CA LEU A 6 8.13 21.76 -4.22
C LEU A 6 7.46 20.55 -3.55
N PRO A 7 6.43 20.70 -2.69
CA PRO A 7 5.64 19.57 -2.18
C PRO A 7 5.00 18.74 -3.28
N ILE A 8 4.40 19.38 -4.29
CA ILE A 8 3.74 18.66 -5.39
C ILE A 8 4.77 17.84 -6.18
N ALA A 9 5.88 18.46 -6.57
CA ALA A 9 6.94 17.77 -7.31
C ALA A 9 7.52 16.61 -6.50
N TYR A 10 7.72 16.81 -5.19
CA TYR A 10 8.19 15.76 -4.29
C TYR A 10 7.20 14.60 -4.18
N THR A 11 5.92 14.88 -3.97
CA THR A 11 4.87 13.86 -3.90
C THR A 11 4.79 13.05 -5.18
N VAL A 12 4.80 13.72 -6.35
CA VAL A 12 4.80 13.05 -7.66
C VAL A 12 6.05 12.18 -7.84
N PHE A 13 7.22 12.70 -7.48
CA PHE A 13 8.48 11.98 -7.57
C PHE A 13 8.46 10.71 -6.69
N VAL A 14 8.13 10.86 -5.40
CA VAL A 14 8.09 9.74 -4.45
C VAL A 14 7.04 8.71 -4.87
N TRP A 15 5.86 9.15 -5.31
CA TRP A 15 4.80 8.27 -5.80
C TRP A 15 5.24 7.44 -7.00
N TRP A 16 5.79 8.11 -8.02
CA TRP A 16 6.20 7.46 -9.26
C TRP A 16 7.40 6.53 -9.03
N PHE A 17 8.37 6.98 -8.23
CA PHE A 17 9.53 6.19 -7.88
C PHE A 17 9.16 4.96 -7.05
N ALA A 18 8.33 5.11 -6.01
CA ALA A 18 7.87 4.00 -5.18
C ALA A 18 7.16 2.94 -6.02
N THR A 19 6.24 3.36 -6.90
CA THR A 19 5.51 2.45 -7.79
C THR A 19 6.47 1.74 -8.76
N GLY A 20 7.40 2.46 -9.37
CA GLY A 20 8.41 1.89 -10.25
C GLY A 20 9.30 0.86 -9.55
N VAL A 21 9.76 1.16 -8.33
CA VAL A 21 10.54 0.23 -7.51
C VAL A 21 9.73 -1.02 -7.18
N ILE A 22 8.47 -0.89 -6.78
CA ILE A 22 7.61 -2.02 -6.46
C ILE A 22 7.41 -2.93 -7.69
N LEU A 23 7.15 -2.36 -8.86
CA LEU A 23 7.00 -3.12 -10.12
C LEU A 23 8.31 -3.81 -10.53
N TYR A 24 9.45 -3.12 -10.41
CA TYR A 24 10.76 -3.70 -10.66
C TYR A 24 11.05 -4.88 -9.72
N LEU A 25 10.79 -4.72 -8.42
CA LEU A 25 10.98 -5.77 -7.42
C LEU A 25 10.10 -6.99 -7.70
N ASN A 26 8.87 -6.78 -8.17
CA ASN A 26 7.97 -7.85 -8.56
C ASN A 26 8.43 -8.61 -9.82
N GLY A 27 9.13 -7.93 -10.73
CA GLY A 27 9.70 -8.53 -11.94
C GLY A 27 10.95 -9.39 -11.70
N LEU A 28 11.53 -9.37 -10.50
CA LEU A 28 12.74 -10.14 -10.18
C LEU A 28 12.47 -11.66 -10.05
N PRO A 29 13.50 -12.51 -10.25
CA PRO A 29 13.38 -13.96 -10.13
C PRO A 29 12.86 -14.40 -8.75
N ARG A 30 12.07 -15.49 -8.70
CA ARG A 30 11.44 -16.01 -7.45
C ARG A 30 12.40 -16.24 -6.27
N TRP A 31 13.69 -16.46 -6.54
CA TRP A 31 14.70 -16.63 -5.49
C TRP A 31 15.00 -15.32 -4.72
N THR A 32 14.77 -14.15 -5.31
CA THR A 32 14.96 -12.86 -4.61
C THR A 32 13.75 -12.43 -3.79
N HIS A 33 12.61 -13.12 -3.93
CA HIS A 33 11.36 -12.80 -3.21
C HIS A 33 11.51 -12.81 -1.68
N PRO A 34 12.16 -13.80 -1.02
CA PRO A 34 12.37 -13.76 0.43
C PRO A 34 13.26 -12.58 0.87
N TRP A 35 14.30 -12.26 0.09
CA TRP A 35 15.17 -11.11 0.36
C TRP A 35 14.44 -9.78 0.18
N THR A 36 13.58 -9.69 -0.83
CA THR A 36 12.74 -8.53 -1.08
C THR A 36 11.76 -8.30 0.07
N MET A 37 11.14 -9.39 0.58
CA MET A 37 10.25 -9.33 1.73
C MET A 37 11.00 -8.95 3.02
N LEU A 38 12.21 -9.48 3.23
CA LEU A 38 13.06 -9.08 4.36
C LEU A 38 13.40 -7.59 4.31
N ALA A 39 13.87 -7.11 3.15
CA ALA A 39 14.20 -5.69 2.94
C ALA A 39 12.98 -4.79 3.15
N ALA A 40 11.82 -5.18 2.62
CA ALA A 40 10.57 -4.46 2.86
C ALA A 40 10.21 -4.42 4.35
N THR A 41 10.41 -5.51 5.09
CA THR A 41 10.07 -5.58 6.52
C THR A 41 11.00 -4.72 7.36
N VAL A 42 12.29 -4.67 7.01
CA VAL A 42 13.25 -3.72 7.62
C VAL A 42 12.82 -2.29 7.31
N LEU A 43 12.44 -2.00 6.06
CA LEU A 43 11.94 -0.68 5.66
C LEU A 43 10.68 -0.28 6.45
N LEU A 44 9.75 -1.22 6.68
CA LEU A 44 8.56 -0.98 7.50
C LEU A 44 8.93 -0.57 8.93
N GLY A 45 9.85 -1.30 9.57
CA GLY A 45 10.33 -0.96 10.91
C GLY A 45 10.95 0.44 10.97
N LEU A 46 11.84 0.75 10.01
CA LEU A 46 12.45 2.08 9.89
C LEU A 46 11.41 3.17 9.63
N ALA A 47 10.40 2.89 8.81
CA ALA A 47 9.34 3.83 8.50
C ALA A 47 8.47 4.14 9.72
N LEU A 48 8.11 3.15 10.53
CA LEU A 48 7.37 3.35 11.78
C LEU A 48 8.19 4.13 12.82
N VAL A 49 9.49 3.83 12.95
CA VAL A 49 10.39 4.60 13.81
C VAL A 49 10.53 6.05 13.33
N GLY A 50 10.66 6.26 12.02
CA GLY A 50 10.72 7.59 11.42
C GLY A 50 9.42 8.39 11.62
N LEU A 51 8.27 7.73 11.56
CA LEU A 51 6.96 8.34 11.86
C LEU A 51 6.89 8.77 13.33
N ALA A 52 7.31 7.89 14.25
CA ALA A 52 7.36 8.20 15.67
C ALA A 52 8.34 9.35 15.98
N ALA A 53 9.49 9.39 15.31
CA ALA A 53 10.49 10.45 15.49
C ALA A 53 10.05 11.81 14.93
N THR A 54 9.12 11.83 13.98
CA THR A 54 8.64 13.07 13.32
C THR A 54 7.29 13.57 13.82
N ARG A 55 6.68 12.87 14.77
CA ARG A 55 5.35 13.20 15.31
C ARG A 55 5.27 14.62 15.91
N ASP A 56 6.34 15.03 16.59
CA ASP A 56 6.47 16.33 17.28
C ASP A 56 7.09 17.42 16.37
N ASP A 57 7.59 17.05 15.18
CA ASP A 57 8.28 17.99 14.28
C ASP A 57 7.27 18.75 13.41
N THR A 58 7.02 20.01 13.78
CA THR A 58 6.15 20.94 13.03
C THR A 58 6.84 21.63 11.86
N ARG A 59 8.12 21.33 11.61
CA ARG A 59 8.86 21.90 10.48
C ARG A 59 8.42 21.26 9.17
N VAL A 60 8.69 21.97 8.07
CA VAL A 60 8.50 21.47 6.70
C VAL A 60 9.26 20.15 6.47
N SER A 61 10.44 19.99 7.07
CA SER A 61 11.20 18.73 7.05
C SER A 61 10.45 17.55 7.68
N GLY A 62 9.77 17.79 8.80
CA GLY A 62 8.96 16.79 9.49
C GLY A 62 7.79 16.31 8.64
N ALA A 63 7.17 17.20 7.87
CA ALA A 63 6.10 16.84 6.94
C ALA A 63 6.62 15.94 5.79
N TYR A 64 7.76 16.28 5.17
CA TYR A 64 8.37 15.46 4.11
C TYR A 64 8.80 14.09 4.59
N LEU A 65 9.39 14.01 5.79
CA LEU A 65 9.87 12.76 6.35
C LEU A 65 8.69 11.88 6.78
N ALA A 66 7.66 12.45 7.43
CA ALA A 66 6.43 11.73 7.76
C ALA A 66 5.70 11.20 6.51
N PHE A 67 5.64 11.99 5.43
CA PHE A 67 5.09 11.55 4.14
C PHE A 67 5.88 10.36 3.57
N THR A 68 7.21 10.44 3.57
CA THR A 68 8.08 9.37 3.05
C THR A 68 7.96 8.09 3.86
N CYS A 69 7.91 8.21 5.19
CA CYS A 69 7.66 7.09 6.09
C CYS A 69 6.29 6.47 5.82
N ALA A 70 5.23 7.25 5.65
CA ALA A 70 3.90 6.72 5.32
C ALA A 70 3.89 5.95 3.99
N VAL A 71 4.58 6.47 2.95
CA VAL A 71 4.76 5.75 1.68
C VAL A 71 5.58 4.46 1.88
N GLY A 72 6.59 4.47 2.75
CA GLY A 72 7.37 3.27 3.10
C GLY A 72 6.53 2.19 3.79
N VAL A 73 5.67 2.57 4.73
CA VAL A 73 4.69 1.66 5.36
C VAL A 73 3.77 1.07 4.30
N TRP A 74 3.27 1.90 3.39
CA TRP A 74 2.41 1.47 2.28
C TRP A 74 3.13 0.51 1.32
N ALA A 75 4.39 0.79 0.99
CA ALA A 75 5.19 -0.03 0.08
C ALA A 75 5.36 -1.47 0.58
N TRP A 76 5.53 -1.67 1.89
CA TRP A 76 5.57 -3.03 2.47
C TRP A 76 4.31 -3.82 2.14
N GLN A 77 3.15 -3.19 2.27
CA GLN A 77 1.87 -3.83 1.99
C GLN A 77 1.70 -4.19 0.50
N GLU A 78 2.10 -3.31 -0.41
CA GLU A 78 2.08 -3.58 -1.85
C GLU A 78 3.00 -4.75 -2.21
N VAL A 79 4.23 -4.76 -1.69
CA VAL A 79 5.20 -5.83 -1.92
C VAL A 79 4.69 -7.15 -1.35
N ALA A 80 4.15 -7.15 -0.13
CA ALA A 80 3.61 -8.35 0.52
C ALA A 80 2.41 -8.95 -0.25
N PHE A 81 1.62 -8.10 -0.91
CA PHE A 81 0.52 -8.51 -1.78
C PHE A 81 1.02 -9.09 -3.10
N LEU A 82 1.89 -8.37 -3.81
CA LEU A 82 2.40 -8.77 -5.12
C LEU A 82 3.23 -10.06 -5.07
N LEU A 83 4.00 -10.26 -4.01
CA LEU A 83 4.79 -11.49 -3.81
C LEU A 83 3.94 -12.70 -3.36
N GLY A 84 2.65 -12.52 -3.11
CA GLY A 84 1.76 -13.62 -2.71
C GLY A 84 1.92 -14.10 -1.25
N TYR A 85 2.71 -13.40 -0.42
CA TYR A 85 2.92 -13.78 0.99
C TYR A 85 1.69 -13.50 1.85
N VAL A 86 0.98 -12.39 1.59
CA VAL A 86 -0.23 -11.98 2.33
C VAL A 86 -1.45 -12.04 1.42
N THR A 87 -1.68 -13.21 0.82
CA THR A 87 -2.92 -13.51 0.08
C THR A 87 -3.91 -14.25 0.98
N GLY A 88 -5.21 -14.08 0.74
CA GLY A 88 -6.29 -14.70 1.50
C GLY A 88 -6.29 -16.25 1.54
N PRO A 89 -7.09 -16.86 2.42
CA PRO A 89 -7.14 -18.32 2.61
C PRO A 89 -7.58 -19.10 1.36
N ARG A 90 -8.30 -18.45 0.43
CA ARG A 90 -8.80 -19.10 -0.78
C ARG A 90 -7.83 -18.86 -1.93
N ARG A 91 -7.19 -19.95 -2.39
CA ARG A 91 -6.32 -19.99 -3.59
C ARG A 91 -6.95 -20.79 -4.75
N ILE A 92 -8.25 -21.02 -4.67
CA ILE A 92 -9.01 -21.84 -5.62
C ILE A 92 -9.64 -20.91 -6.67
N PRO A 93 -9.65 -21.27 -7.97
CA PRO A 93 -10.32 -20.50 -9.01
C PRO A 93 -11.75 -20.11 -8.61
N CYS A 94 -12.15 -18.89 -8.97
CA CYS A 94 -13.50 -18.44 -8.70
C CYS A 94 -14.49 -19.30 -9.50
N ASP A 95 -15.56 -19.72 -8.82
CA ASP A 95 -16.64 -20.49 -9.44
C ASP A 95 -17.28 -19.65 -10.57
N PRO A 96 -17.28 -20.12 -11.83
CA PRO A 96 -17.78 -19.34 -12.97
C PRO A 96 -19.28 -19.01 -12.86
N GLU A 97 -20.04 -19.73 -12.03
CA GLU A 97 -21.46 -19.46 -11.77
C GLU A 97 -21.69 -18.42 -10.65
N ALA A 98 -20.63 -17.99 -9.95
CA ALA A 98 -20.76 -17.01 -8.87
C ALA A 98 -21.03 -15.60 -9.43
N SER A 99 -22.23 -15.06 -9.14
CA SER A 99 -22.64 -13.71 -9.51
C SER A 99 -22.96 -12.83 -8.29
N GLY A 100 -22.95 -11.51 -8.49
CA GLY A 100 -23.34 -10.51 -7.48
C GLY A 100 -22.57 -10.61 -6.15
N TRP A 101 -23.31 -10.64 -5.04
CA TRP A 101 -22.75 -10.67 -3.68
C TRP A 101 -21.93 -11.91 -3.36
N ARG A 102 -22.24 -13.05 -3.99
CA ARG A 102 -21.44 -14.27 -3.82
C ARG A 102 -20.05 -14.09 -4.42
N ARG A 103 -19.93 -13.48 -5.60
CA ARG A 103 -18.63 -13.15 -6.20
C ARG A 103 -17.84 -12.12 -5.38
N ALA A 104 -18.54 -11.13 -4.81
CA ALA A 104 -17.93 -10.15 -3.89
C ALA A 104 -17.35 -10.80 -2.63
N ALA A 105 -18.11 -11.70 -1.99
CA ALA A 105 -17.65 -12.42 -0.80
C ALA A 105 -16.47 -13.34 -1.12
N LEU A 106 -16.48 -14.00 -2.29
CA LEU A 106 -15.36 -14.81 -2.76
C LEU A 106 -14.11 -13.96 -3.02
N ALA A 107 -14.25 -12.79 -3.64
CA ALA A 107 -13.14 -11.84 -3.84
C ALA A 107 -12.64 -11.23 -2.52
N PHE A 108 -13.51 -11.02 -1.54
CA PHE A 108 -13.08 -10.57 -0.22
C PHE A 108 -12.28 -11.66 0.49
N GLN A 109 -12.69 -12.92 0.38
CA GLN A 109 -11.96 -14.06 0.94
C GLN A 109 -10.57 -14.25 0.32
N THR A 110 -10.31 -13.81 -0.91
CA THR A 110 -8.97 -13.88 -1.52
C THR A 110 -8.04 -12.76 -1.05
N ILE A 111 -8.58 -11.68 -0.47
CA ILE A 111 -7.80 -10.49 -0.04
C ILE A 111 -7.88 -10.26 1.48
N ALA A 112 -8.65 -11.05 2.22
CA ALA A 112 -8.93 -10.84 3.65
C ALA A 112 -7.69 -10.63 4.53
N HIS A 113 -6.64 -11.45 4.38
CA HIS A 113 -5.39 -11.28 5.15
C HIS A 113 -4.69 -9.95 4.86
N HIS A 114 -4.75 -9.49 3.61
CA HIS A 114 -4.19 -8.22 3.20
C HIS A 114 -5.00 -7.04 3.75
N GLU A 115 -6.33 -7.14 3.79
CA GLU A 115 -7.17 -6.12 4.45
C GLU A 115 -6.93 -6.06 5.96
N ILE A 116 -6.73 -7.21 6.62
CA ILE A 116 -6.38 -7.22 8.04
C ILE A 116 -5.03 -6.56 8.26
N ALA A 117 -4.02 -6.89 7.45
CA ALA A 117 -2.71 -6.24 7.51
C ALA A 117 -2.80 -4.71 7.30
N LEU A 118 -3.62 -4.29 6.33
CA LEU A 118 -3.91 -2.87 6.07
C LEU A 118 -4.50 -2.17 7.29
N LEU A 119 -5.49 -2.79 7.96
CA LEU A 119 -6.12 -2.23 9.16
C LEU A 119 -5.15 -2.18 10.34
N VAL A 120 -4.30 -3.20 10.51
CA VAL A 120 -3.27 -3.22 11.56
C VAL A 120 -2.24 -2.10 11.33
N LEU A 121 -1.80 -1.90 10.10
CA LEU A 121 -0.88 -0.81 9.76
C LEU A 121 -1.55 0.56 9.93
N ALA A 122 -2.81 0.70 9.51
CA ALA A 122 -3.59 1.92 9.69
C ALA A 122 -3.70 2.28 11.18
N ALA A 123 -4.03 1.30 12.03
CA ALA A 123 -4.10 1.47 13.47
C ALA A 123 -2.74 1.82 14.09
N SER A 124 -1.66 1.22 13.58
CA SER A 124 -0.29 1.51 14.04
C SER A 124 0.13 2.94 13.69
N VAL A 125 -0.11 3.38 12.46
CA VAL A 125 0.15 4.75 12.02
C VAL A 125 -0.69 5.73 12.83
N LEU A 126 -1.98 5.45 12.99
CA LEU A 126 -2.89 6.29 13.76
C LEU A 126 -2.42 6.42 15.21
N ALA A 127 -2.09 5.31 15.87
CA ALA A 127 -1.62 5.32 17.25
C ALA A 127 -0.33 6.11 17.44
N LEU A 128 0.57 6.11 16.45
CA LEU A 128 1.83 6.85 16.49
C LEU A 128 1.65 8.36 16.24
N THR A 129 0.60 8.77 15.52
CA THR A 129 0.36 10.18 15.16
C THR A 129 -0.85 10.79 15.88
N TRP A 130 -1.55 10.03 16.74
CA TRP A 130 -2.76 10.50 17.40
C TRP A 130 -2.45 11.59 18.42
N GLY A 131 -3.12 12.73 18.31
CA GLY A 131 -2.92 13.86 19.24
C GLY A 131 -1.61 14.63 19.02
N GLU A 132 -0.81 14.23 18.04
CA GLU A 132 0.47 14.85 17.70
C GLU A 132 0.28 15.96 16.66
N PRO A 133 1.14 17.00 16.66
CA PRO A 133 0.98 18.15 15.78
C PRO A 133 1.23 17.81 14.31
N ASN A 134 2.08 16.81 14.01
CA ASN A 134 2.35 16.37 12.64
C ASN A 134 1.42 15.24 12.20
N GLN A 135 0.28 15.61 11.60
CA GLN A 135 -0.72 14.67 11.07
C GLN A 135 -0.44 14.20 9.63
N THR A 136 0.69 14.61 9.03
CA THR A 136 0.97 14.35 7.61
C THR A 136 1.04 12.85 7.30
N GLY A 137 1.63 12.06 8.20
CA GLY A 137 1.74 10.60 8.04
C GLY A 137 0.38 9.90 7.99
N TRP A 138 -0.51 10.24 8.93
CA TRP A 138 -1.87 9.71 8.99
C TRP A 138 -2.68 10.06 7.73
N TRP A 139 -2.71 11.34 7.34
CA TRP A 139 -3.48 11.77 6.17
C TRP A 139 -2.95 11.14 4.88
N THR A 140 -1.64 11.00 4.75
CA THR A 140 -1.03 10.30 3.62
C THR A 140 -1.55 8.86 3.56
N PHE A 141 -1.46 8.12 4.66
CA PHE A 141 -1.94 6.75 4.72
C PHE A 141 -3.45 6.65 4.43
N ALA A 142 -4.26 7.55 5.00
CA ALA A 142 -5.71 7.58 4.81
C ALA A 142 -6.10 7.83 3.35
N VAL A 143 -5.41 8.75 2.65
CA VAL A 143 -5.65 9.01 1.22
C VAL A 143 -5.31 7.77 0.38
N LEU A 144 -4.16 7.14 0.64
CA LEU A 144 -3.77 5.91 -0.05
C LEU A 144 -4.78 4.79 0.18
N TRP A 145 -5.25 4.65 1.42
CA TRP A 145 -6.28 3.69 1.77
C TRP A 145 -7.58 3.94 1.02
N ALA A 146 -8.08 5.18 1.04
CA ALA A 146 -9.30 5.56 0.33
C ALA A 146 -9.18 5.32 -1.18
N MET A 147 -8.05 5.67 -1.80
CA MET A 147 -7.77 5.40 -3.21
C MET A 147 -7.79 3.90 -3.50
N ARG A 148 -7.19 3.06 -2.64
CA ARG A 148 -7.19 1.60 -2.80
C ARG A 148 -8.59 1.00 -2.69
N GLN A 149 -9.41 1.45 -1.75
CA GLN A 149 -10.80 0.98 -1.62
C GLN A 149 -11.65 1.44 -2.82
N SER A 150 -11.46 2.69 -3.28
CA SER A 150 -12.09 3.20 -4.49
C SER A 150 -11.75 2.36 -5.73
N ALA A 151 -10.48 1.99 -5.91
CA ALA A 151 -10.05 1.14 -7.02
C ALA A 151 -10.73 -0.25 -7.00
N LYS A 152 -10.85 -0.88 -5.82
CA LYS A 152 -11.52 -2.17 -5.67
C LYS A 152 -13.01 -2.10 -6.01
N LEU A 153 -13.68 -1.06 -5.53
CA LEU A 153 -15.09 -0.82 -5.86
C LEU A 153 -15.27 -0.58 -7.36
N ASN A 154 -14.37 0.17 -7.99
CA ASN A 154 -14.41 0.44 -9.42
C ASN A 154 -14.26 -0.85 -10.25
N VAL A 155 -13.32 -1.72 -9.87
CA VAL A 155 -13.17 -3.05 -10.51
C VAL A 155 -14.42 -3.92 -10.28
N PHE A 156 -14.99 -3.91 -9.07
CA PHE A 156 -16.19 -4.67 -8.74
C PHE A 156 -17.43 -4.22 -9.53
N LEU A 157 -17.59 -2.91 -9.75
CA LEU A 157 -18.70 -2.34 -10.52
C LEU A 157 -18.54 -2.51 -12.04
N GLY A 158 -17.40 -3.02 -12.50
CA GLY A 158 -17.14 -3.33 -13.90
C GLY A 158 -16.47 -2.20 -14.66
N VAL A 159 -15.13 -2.16 -14.62
CA VAL A 159 -14.30 -1.26 -15.43
C VAL A 159 -13.89 -1.92 -16.74
N ARG A 160 -13.95 -1.16 -17.84
CA ARG A 160 -13.55 -1.60 -19.19
C ARG A 160 -12.08 -1.98 -19.33
N ASN A 161 -11.20 -1.52 -18.43
CA ASN A 161 -9.75 -1.70 -18.52
C ASN A 161 -9.19 -2.22 -17.19
N VAL A 162 -9.25 -3.55 -17.00
CA VAL A 162 -8.89 -4.22 -15.74
C VAL A 162 -7.37 -4.27 -15.53
N GLY A 163 -6.58 -4.05 -16.59
CA GLY A 163 -5.11 -4.03 -16.49
C GLY A 163 -4.50 -5.41 -16.22
N GLU A 164 -5.18 -6.49 -16.64
CA GLU A 164 -4.73 -7.89 -16.47
C GLU A 164 -3.31 -8.13 -17.02
N ASN A 165 -2.89 -7.36 -18.02
CA ASN A 165 -1.53 -7.43 -18.59
C ASN A 165 -0.39 -7.06 -17.61
N PHE A 166 -0.70 -6.42 -16.47
CA PHE A 166 0.27 -6.12 -15.41
C PHE A 166 0.23 -7.13 -14.25
N LEU A 167 -0.75 -8.03 -14.24
CA LEU A 167 -0.84 -9.07 -13.23
C LEU A 167 0.09 -10.23 -13.61
N PRO A 168 0.96 -10.67 -12.70
CA PRO A 168 1.77 -11.87 -12.93
C PRO A 168 0.89 -13.08 -13.30
N PRO A 169 1.37 -14.02 -14.14
CA PRO A 169 0.58 -15.16 -14.64
C PRO A 169 0.07 -16.14 -13.57
N HIS A 170 0.38 -15.92 -12.29
CA HIS A 170 -0.13 -16.69 -11.17
C HIS A 170 -1.28 -15.99 -10.42
N ILE A 171 -1.67 -14.78 -10.83
CA ILE A 171 -2.75 -13.95 -10.26
C ILE A 171 -3.84 -13.66 -11.32
N ALA A 172 -3.57 -13.90 -12.61
CA ALA A 172 -4.53 -13.81 -13.70
C ALA A 172 -5.54 -14.97 -13.70
#